data_AF-A0A251R7U6-F1
#
_entry.id   AF-A0A251R7U6-F1
#
_cell.length_a   1.000
_cell.length_b   1.000
_cell.length_c   1.000
_cell.angle_alpha   90.00
_cell.angle_beta   90.00
_cell.angle_gamma   90.00
#
_symmetry.space_group_name_H-M   'P 1'
#
loop_
_entity.id
_entity.type
_entity.pdbx_description
1 polymer ?
#
loop_
_entity_poly.entity_id
_entity_poly.type
_entity_poly.pdbx_seq_one_letter_code
_entity_poly.pdbx_strand_id
1 'polypeptide(L)'
;MGSVGSWEETVRKAEKLVEEAMKDNDASRDAAHVWRVRDLALSLAREEQGLSLLSSNSNTMQIVELAALLHDIGDYKYLRDPSEEKIVENFLDEEGIEESTKMKILKIIKGMGFKDELAGSANNDLPPEFGVVQDADRLDAIGAIGIARCFTFGGSRNRVLHDPNIQPQSDLSKEKYVKNDEQTTVNHFHEKLLKLKALMKTKAGRKRAERRHKYMEDFLAEFYEEWDGGA
;
A
#
# COMPACT_ATOMS: atom_id res chain seq x y z
N MET A 1 -10.69 -35.69 -2.20
CA MET A 1 -11.41 -34.48 -1.76
C MET A 1 -10.62 -33.93 -0.58
N GLY A 2 -9.74 -32.97 -0.83
CA GLY A 2 -8.95 -32.34 0.23
C GLY A 2 -9.87 -31.55 1.14
N SER A 3 -9.66 -31.65 2.44
CA SER A 3 -10.35 -30.81 3.43
C SER A 3 -10.04 -29.36 3.11
N VAL A 4 -11.05 -28.58 2.71
CA VAL A 4 -10.95 -27.12 2.70
C VAL A 4 -10.65 -26.72 4.15
N GLY A 5 -9.53 -26.03 4.38
CA GLY A 5 -9.17 -25.53 5.70
C GLY A 5 -10.23 -24.56 6.22
N SER A 6 -10.29 -24.33 7.54
CA SER A 6 -11.07 -23.20 8.04
C SER A 6 -10.52 -21.89 7.47
N TRP A 7 -11.35 -20.85 7.39
CA TRP A 7 -10.88 -19.52 6.95
C TRP A 7 -9.66 -19.03 7.76
N GLU A 8 -9.66 -19.30 9.06
CA GLU A 8 -8.54 -18.97 9.96
C GLU A 8 -7.24 -19.68 9.55
N GLU A 9 -7.32 -20.92 9.06
CA GLU A 9 -6.15 -21.67 8.58
C GLU A 9 -5.62 -21.09 7.27
N THR A 10 -6.51 -20.70 6.35
CA THR A 10 -6.12 -20.01 5.11
C THR A 10 -5.43 -18.68 5.40
N VAL A 11 -5.94 -17.89 6.35
CA VAL A 11 -5.29 -16.65 6.79
C VAL A 11 -3.91 -16.93 7.38
N ARG A 12 -3.77 -17.91 8.27
CA ARG A 12 -2.46 -18.28 8.85
C ARG A 12 -1.45 -18.69 7.78
N LYS A 13 -1.87 -19.42 6.75
CA LYS A 13 -0.98 -19.79 5.64
C LYS A 13 -0.60 -18.59 4.78
N ALA A 14 -1.52 -17.65 4.55
CA ALA A 14 -1.22 -16.39 3.88
C ALA A 14 -0.20 -15.57 4.69
N GLU A 15 -0.36 -15.51 6.02
CA GLU A 15 0.61 -14.84 6.90
C GLU A 15 2.00 -15.48 6.77
N LYS A 16 2.08 -16.81 6.83
CA LYS A 16 3.35 -17.53 6.65
C LYS A 16 3.99 -17.24 5.29
N LEU A 17 3.18 -17.20 4.22
CA LEU A 17 3.67 -16.85 2.88
C LEU A 17 4.25 -15.44 2.84
N VAL A 18 3.61 -14.47 3.49
CA VAL A 18 4.12 -13.09 3.63
C VAL A 18 5.45 -13.06 4.37
N GLU A 19 5.55 -13.76 5.50
CA GLU A 19 6.80 -13.85 6.28
C GLU A 19 7.95 -14.42 5.44
N GLU A 20 7.68 -15.49 4.68
CA GLU A 20 8.67 -16.13 3.82
C GLU A 20 9.08 -15.25 2.63
N ALA A 21 8.12 -14.61 1.96
CA ALA A 21 8.35 -13.77 0.79
C ALA A 21 9.07 -12.45 1.15
N MET A 22 8.82 -11.90 2.34
CA MET A 22 9.34 -10.59 2.74
C MET A 22 10.49 -10.66 3.76
N LYS A 23 11.00 -11.85 4.08
CA LYS A 23 12.04 -12.06 5.12
C LYS A 23 13.32 -11.24 4.93
N ASP A 24 13.65 -10.92 3.69
CA ASP A 24 14.88 -10.22 3.31
C ASP A 24 14.61 -8.76 2.90
N ASN A 25 13.38 -8.28 3.09
CA ASN A 25 13.03 -6.89 2.80
C ASN A 25 13.56 -5.95 3.90
N ASP A 26 13.79 -4.70 3.53
CA ASP A 26 14.09 -3.66 4.49
C ASP A 26 12.84 -3.30 5.33
N ALA A 27 13.06 -2.69 6.50
CA ALA A 27 11.99 -2.39 7.46
C ALA A 27 10.93 -1.38 6.95
N SER A 28 11.08 -0.80 5.75
CA SER A 28 10.01 -0.02 5.13
C SER A 28 8.94 -0.89 4.45
N ARG A 29 9.24 -2.16 4.14
CA ARG A 29 8.33 -3.12 3.49
C ARG A 29 8.56 -4.54 4.00
N ASP A 30 8.52 -4.71 5.31
CA ASP A 30 8.56 -6.00 5.97
C ASP A 30 7.14 -6.56 6.19
N ALA A 31 7.04 -7.75 6.78
CA ALA A 31 5.75 -8.34 7.14
C ALA A 31 4.93 -7.43 8.08
N ALA A 32 5.59 -6.63 8.93
CA ALA A 32 4.91 -5.70 9.83
C ALA A 32 4.12 -4.61 9.09
N HIS A 33 4.60 -4.16 7.92
CA HIS A 33 3.81 -3.30 7.03
C HIS A 33 2.51 -4.00 6.60
N VAL A 34 2.60 -5.23 6.11
CA VAL A 34 1.43 -6.00 5.66
C VAL A 34 0.41 -6.20 6.77
N TRP A 35 0.84 -6.51 8.00
CA TRP A 35 -0.05 -6.65 9.14
C TRP A 35 -0.84 -5.38 9.42
N ARG A 36 -0.18 -4.21 9.41
CA ARG A 36 -0.85 -2.92 9.62
C ARG A 36 -1.83 -2.61 8.48
N VAL A 37 -1.47 -2.92 7.23
CA VAL A 37 -2.34 -2.72 6.07
C VAL A 37 -3.58 -3.61 6.17
N ARG A 38 -3.43 -4.90 6.50
CA ARG A 38 -4.56 -5.80 6.75
C ARG A 38 -5.48 -5.25 7.85
N ASP A 39 -4.93 -4.91 9.01
CA ASP A 39 -5.74 -4.45 10.15
C ASP A 39 -6.46 -3.14 9.84
N LEU A 40 -5.80 -2.22 9.11
CA LEU A 40 -6.42 -1.00 8.60
C LEU A 40 -7.53 -1.31 7.60
N ALA A 41 -7.29 -2.21 6.64
CA ALA A 41 -8.26 -2.58 5.62
C ALA A 41 -9.52 -3.21 6.22
N LEU A 42 -9.36 -4.13 7.19
CA LEU A 42 -10.46 -4.74 7.93
C LEU A 42 -11.24 -3.69 8.74
N SER A 43 -10.54 -2.74 9.37
CA SER A 43 -11.18 -1.65 10.12
C SER A 43 -11.97 -0.70 9.22
N LEU A 44 -11.41 -0.34 8.06
CA LEU A 44 -12.08 0.48 7.05
C LEU A 44 -13.28 -0.23 6.46
N ALA A 45 -13.16 -1.53 6.11
CA ALA A 45 -14.25 -2.32 5.58
C ALA A 45 -15.46 -2.34 6.52
N ARG A 46 -15.24 -2.52 7.83
CA ARG A 46 -16.30 -2.50 8.84
C ARG A 46 -16.98 -1.13 8.93
N GLU A 47 -16.21 -0.03 8.88
CA GLU A 47 -16.75 1.33 8.90
C GLU A 47 -17.58 1.61 7.63
N GLU A 48 -17.11 1.16 6.46
CA GLU A 48 -17.78 1.37 5.17
C GLU A 48 -18.98 0.45 4.90
N GLN A 49 -19.00 -0.76 5.48
CA GLN A 49 -20.20 -1.63 5.49
C GLN A 49 -21.37 -0.96 6.22
N GLY A 50 -21.09 -0.26 7.33
CA GLY A 50 -22.08 0.56 8.02
C GLY A 50 -22.58 1.75 7.20
N LEU A 51 -21.89 2.09 6.10
CA LEU A 51 -22.16 3.23 5.22
C LEU A 51 -22.68 2.82 3.82
N SER A 52 -23.01 1.53 3.60
CA SER A 52 -23.59 0.97 2.37
C SER A 52 -22.66 0.93 1.13
N LEU A 53 -21.37 1.28 1.26
CA LEU A 53 -20.42 1.32 0.14
C LEU A 53 -19.90 -0.07 -0.26
N LEU A 54 -19.95 -1.03 0.66
CA LEU A 54 -19.67 -2.43 0.39
C LEU A 54 -20.99 -3.20 0.38
N SER A 55 -21.22 -3.99 -0.67
CA SER A 55 -22.36 -4.90 -0.73
C SER A 55 -22.26 -5.90 0.44
N SER A 56 -23.39 -6.31 1.03
CA SER A 56 -23.47 -7.41 2.01
C SER A 56 -23.18 -8.78 1.39
N ASN A 57 -22.35 -8.84 0.34
CA ASN A 57 -21.88 -10.08 -0.24
C ASN A 57 -21.12 -10.87 0.83
N SER A 58 -21.35 -12.18 0.90
CA SER A 58 -20.83 -13.01 2.00
C SER A 58 -19.30 -12.99 2.11
N ASN A 59 -18.59 -12.66 1.03
CA ASN A 59 -17.14 -12.82 0.93
C ASN A 59 -16.36 -11.49 0.96
N THR A 60 -17.01 -10.33 1.16
CA THR A 60 -16.32 -9.03 1.10
C THR A 60 -15.17 -8.91 2.09
N MET A 61 -15.35 -9.36 3.34
CA MET A 61 -14.28 -9.33 4.35
C MET A 61 -13.12 -10.25 3.97
N GLN A 62 -13.42 -11.40 3.35
CA GLN A 62 -12.43 -12.36 2.90
C GLN A 62 -11.57 -11.80 1.76
N ILE A 63 -12.21 -11.13 0.80
CA ILE A 63 -11.53 -10.44 -0.31
C ILE A 63 -10.60 -9.35 0.24
N VAL A 64 -11.09 -8.51 1.15
CA VAL A 64 -10.31 -7.43 1.76
C VAL A 64 -9.10 -7.98 2.52
N GLU A 65 -9.30 -9.00 3.34
CA GLU A 65 -8.24 -9.58 4.17
C GLU A 65 -7.13 -10.21 3.34
N LEU A 66 -7.46 -11.09 2.40
CA LEU A 66 -6.46 -11.74 1.56
C LEU A 66 -5.81 -10.77 0.58
N ALA A 67 -6.56 -9.84 -0.02
CA ALA A 67 -5.96 -8.84 -0.88
C ALA A 67 -4.97 -7.95 -0.12
N ALA A 68 -5.32 -7.52 1.11
CA ALA A 68 -4.42 -6.73 1.94
C ALA A 68 -3.19 -7.53 2.41
N LEU A 69 -3.33 -8.82 2.70
CA LEU A 69 -2.19 -9.68 3.06
C LEU A 69 -1.23 -9.89 1.89
N LEU A 70 -1.76 -10.09 0.68
CA LEU A 70 -0.96 -10.54 -0.45
C LEU A 70 -0.54 -9.40 -1.40
N HIS A 71 -0.95 -8.14 -1.16
CA HIS A 71 -0.79 -7.03 -2.12
C HIS A 71 0.65 -6.70 -2.51
N ASP A 72 1.60 -6.83 -1.59
CA ASP A 72 3.00 -6.46 -1.80
C ASP A 72 3.89 -7.67 -2.17
N ILE A 73 3.32 -8.87 -2.24
CA ILE A 73 4.01 -10.04 -2.79
C ILE A 73 4.12 -9.87 -4.31
N GLY A 74 5.35 -9.94 -4.82
CA GLY A 74 5.63 -9.72 -6.23
C GLY A 74 5.71 -8.24 -6.65
N ASP A 75 5.86 -7.29 -5.71
CA ASP A 75 6.17 -5.89 -6.05
C ASP A 75 7.48 -5.83 -6.84
N TYR A 76 7.43 -5.24 -8.04
CA TYR A 76 8.55 -5.09 -8.96
C TYR A 76 9.83 -4.46 -8.36
N LYS A 77 9.73 -3.73 -7.24
CA LYS A 77 10.90 -3.15 -6.54
C LYS A 77 11.71 -4.19 -5.75
N TYR A 78 11.09 -5.34 -5.50
CA TYR A 78 11.61 -6.45 -4.70
C TYR A 78 11.59 -7.78 -5.45
N LEU A 79 10.99 -7.84 -6.65
CA LEU A 79 11.03 -9.00 -7.54
C LEU A 79 12.48 -9.45 -7.77
N ARG A 80 12.75 -10.71 -7.46
CA ARG A 80 14.05 -11.36 -7.70
C ARG A 80 13.97 -12.33 -8.88
N ASP A 81 12.79 -12.91 -9.10
CA ASP A 81 12.53 -13.88 -10.15
C ASP A 81 11.15 -13.61 -10.81
N PRO A 82 11.04 -13.60 -12.15
CA PRO A 82 9.75 -13.46 -12.85
C PRO A 82 8.67 -14.48 -12.46
N SER A 83 9.06 -15.65 -11.93
CA SER A 83 8.12 -16.66 -11.42
C SER A 83 7.38 -16.21 -10.14
N GLU A 84 7.88 -15.19 -9.43
CA GLU A 84 7.25 -14.63 -8.24
C GLU A 84 5.90 -13.96 -8.55
N GLU A 85 5.65 -13.58 -9.82
CA GLU A 85 4.37 -13.00 -10.26
C GLU A 85 3.18 -13.95 -10.08
N LYS A 86 3.41 -15.28 -10.02
CA LYS A 86 2.36 -16.30 -9.90
C LYS A 86 2.18 -16.83 -8.47
N ILE A 87 3.00 -16.40 -7.51
CA ILE A 87 2.96 -16.92 -6.13
C ILE A 87 1.56 -16.74 -5.52
N VAL A 88 0.99 -15.54 -5.67
CA VAL A 88 -0.34 -15.22 -5.14
C VAL A 88 -1.43 -16.05 -5.84
N GLU A 89 -1.35 -16.19 -7.16
CA GLU A 89 -2.34 -16.98 -7.92
C GLU A 89 -2.33 -18.45 -7.50
N ASN A 90 -1.13 -19.06 -7.42
CA ASN A 90 -0.97 -20.45 -7.01
C ASN A 90 -1.45 -20.67 -5.58
N PHE A 91 -1.13 -19.75 -4.66
CA PHE A 91 -1.60 -19.83 -3.27
C PHE A 91 -3.14 -19.85 -3.19
N LEU A 92 -3.81 -18.98 -3.93
CA LEU A 92 -5.28 -18.93 -3.95
C LEU A 92 -5.90 -20.22 -4.54
N ASP A 93 -5.25 -20.83 -5.53
CA ASP A 93 -5.67 -22.12 -6.10
C ASP A 93 -5.47 -23.28 -5.13
N GLU A 94 -4.33 -23.34 -4.44
CA GLU A 94 -4.01 -24.37 -3.45
C GLU A 94 -4.95 -24.33 -2.24
N GLU A 95 -5.34 -23.13 -1.80
CA GLU A 95 -6.32 -22.93 -0.73
C GLU A 95 -7.77 -23.15 -1.19
N GLY A 96 -8.00 -23.39 -2.48
CA GLY A 96 -9.34 -23.67 -3.03
C GLY A 96 -10.28 -22.48 -2.97
N ILE A 97 -9.74 -21.26 -3.11
CA ILE A 97 -10.56 -20.03 -3.15
C ILE A 97 -11.44 -20.04 -4.41
N GLU A 98 -12.72 -19.74 -4.25
CA GLU A 98 -13.67 -19.68 -5.36
C GLU A 98 -13.18 -18.72 -6.47
N GLU A 99 -13.26 -19.16 -7.73
CA GLU A 99 -12.74 -18.41 -8.89
C GLU A 99 -13.23 -16.95 -8.93
N SER A 100 -14.49 -16.69 -8.59
CA SER A 100 -15.05 -15.33 -8.57
C SER A 100 -14.40 -14.44 -7.49
N THR A 101 -14.00 -15.03 -6.37
CA THR A 101 -13.32 -14.37 -5.24
C THR A 101 -11.84 -14.18 -5.57
N LYS A 102 -11.17 -15.22 -6.09
CA LYS A 102 -9.79 -15.19 -6.58
C LYS A 102 -9.58 -14.07 -7.60
N MET A 103 -10.45 -14.00 -8.62
CA MET A 103 -10.37 -12.97 -9.66
C MET A 103 -10.48 -11.55 -9.12
N LYS A 104 -11.32 -11.32 -8.09
CA LYS A 104 -11.40 -10.01 -7.43
C LYS A 104 -10.12 -9.69 -6.66
N ILE A 105 -9.57 -10.64 -5.90
CA ILE A 105 -8.32 -10.47 -5.15
C ILE A 105 -7.17 -10.10 -6.09
N LEU A 106 -6.96 -10.89 -7.15
CA LEU A 106 -5.89 -10.63 -8.14
C LEU A 106 -6.07 -9.28 -8.84
N LYS A 107 -7.32 -8.91 -9.18
CA LYS A 107 -7.62 -7.61 -9.78
C LYS A 107 -7.34 -6.45 -8.83
N ILE A 108 -7.58 -6.62 -7.53
CA ILE A 108 -7.23 -5.61 -6.52
C ILE A 108 -5.72 -5.43 -6.47
N ILE A 109 -4.99 -6.52 -6.24
CA ILE A 109 -3.53 -6.52 -6.09
C ILE A 109 -2.86 -5.87 -7.29
N LYS A 110 -3.25 -6.25 -8.51
CA LYS A 110 -2.72 -5.68 -9.76
C LYS A 110 -2.97 -4.17 -9.89
N GLY A 111 -4.02 -3.64 -9.27
CA GLY A 111 -4.38 -2.22 -9.33
C GLY A 111 -3.73 -1.35 -8.25
N MET A 112 -3.04 -1.91 -7.25
CA MET A 112 -2.57 -1.17 -6.07
C MET A 112 -1.51 -0.11 -6.38
N GLY A 113 -0.77 -0.26 -7.49
CA GLY A 113 0.38 0.59 -7.83
C GLY A 113 0.03 2.06 -8.09
N PHE A 114 0.66 2.98 -7.33
CA PHE A 114 0.54 4.44 -7.55
C PHE A 114 0.94 4.86 -8.98
N LYS A 115 1.93 4.20 -9.57
CA LYS A 115 2.40 4.45 -10.94
C LYS A 115 1.32 4.19 -12.00
N ASP A 116 0.43 3.23 -11.75
CA ASP A 116 -0.59 2.80 -12.70
C ASP A 116 -1.80 3.74 -12.67
N GLU A 117 -2.06 4.36 -11.51
CA GLU A 117 -3.03 5.44 -11.37
C GLU A 117 -2.57 6.73 -12.08
N LEU A 118 -1.28 7.05 -12.05
CA LEU A 118 -0.71 8.18 -12.82
C LEU A 118 -0.86 8.00 -14.34
N ALA A 119 -0.87 6.76 -14.83
CA ALA A 119 -1.03 6.46 -16.25
C ALA A 119 -2.48 6.59 -16.74
N GLY A 120 -3.43 7.00 -15.88
CA GLY A 120 -4.84 7.14 -16.26
C GLY A 120 -5.50 5.81 -16.64
N SER A 121 -4.92 4.67 -16.21
CA SER A 121 -5.54 3.36 -16.41
C SER A 121 -6.88 3.37 -15.66
N ALA A 122 -7.96 3.48 -16.42
CA ALA A 122 -9.28 3.77 -15.90
C ALA A 122 -9.70 2.71 -14.87
N ASN A 123 -9.87 3.15 -13.63
CA ASN A 123 -10.40 2.40 -12.48
C ASN A 123 -11.87 1.94 -12.66
N ASN A 124 -12.42 1.97 -13.88
CA ASN A 124 -13.85 1.85 -14.17
C ASN A 124 -14.42 0.45 -13.95
N ASP A 125 -13.58 -0.55 -13.66
CA ASP A 125 -14.02 -1.93 -13.46
C ASP A 125 -13.38 -2.57 -12.20
N LEU A 126 -12.89 -1.77 -11.25
CA LEU A 126 -12.35 -2.30 -10.00
C LEU A 126 -13.47 -2.66 -9.01
N PRO A 127 -13.34 -3.76 -8.26
CA PRO A 127 -14.33 -4.14 -7.26
C PRO A 127 -14.37 -3.10 -6.12
N PRO A 128 -15.51 -2.94 -5.42
CA PRO A 128 -15.63 -1.98 -4.31
C PRO A 128 -14.56 -2.15 -3.22
N GLU A 129 -14.15 -3.39 -2.95
CA GLU A 129 -13.09 -3.75 -2.00
C GLU A 129 -11.73 -3.11 -2.35
N PHE A 130 -11.49 -2.79 -3.63
CA PHE A 130 -10.27 -2.11 -4.06
C PHE A 130 -10.03 -0.81 -3.31
N GLY A 131 -11.07 0.03 -3.18
CA GLY A 131 -10.94 1.34 -2.53
C GLY A 131 -10.51 1.21 -1.07
N VAL A 132 -10.98 0.16 -0.40
CA VAL A 132 -10.66 -0.13 1.00
C VAL A 132 -9.21 -0.56 1.16
N VAL A 133 -8.77 -1.53 0.34
CA VAL A 133 -7.40 -2.06 0.43
C VAL A 133 -6.38 -1.00 0.02
N GLN A 134 -6.66 -0.23 -1.04
CA GLN A 134 -5.78 0.84 -1.48
C GLN A 134 -5.70 1.99 -0.45
N ASP A 135 -6.81 2.39 0.15
CA ASP A 135 -6.79 3.40 1.21
C ASP A 135 -6.02 2.89 2.43
N ALA A 136 -6.10 1.61 2.78
CA ALA A 136 -5.35 1.04 3.89
C ALA A 136 -3.83 1.10 3.67
N ASP A 137 -3.35 0.68 2.49
CA ASP A 137 -1.93 0.80 2.11
C ASP A 137 -1.47 2.26 2.12
N ARG A 138 -2.25 3.14 1.48
CA ARG A 138 -1.95 4.58 1.44
C ARG A 138 -1.92 5.21 2.81
N LEU A 139 -2.81 4.81 3.71
CA LEU A 139 -2.81 5.29 5.09
C LEU A 139 -1.53 4.87 5.79
N ASP A 140 -1.05 3.63 5.63
CA ASP A 140 0.22 3.18 6.22
C ASP A 140 1.46 3.86 5.61
N ALA A 141 1.32 4.46 4.42
CA ALA A 141 2.37 5.28 3.79
C ALA A 141 2.42 6.73 4.30
N ILE A 142 1.46 7.18 5.13
CA ILE A 142 1.38 8.56 5.64
C ILE A 142 1.34 8.65 7.17
N GLY A 143 1.57 9.84 7.71
CA GLY A 143 1.65 10.09 9.15
C GLY A 143 2.97 9.59 9.74
N ALA A 144 3.01 9.36 11.06
CA ALA A 144 4.24 8.99 11.77
C ALA A 144 4.92 7.73 11.21
N ILE A 145 4.15 6.67 10.92
CA ILE A 145 4.68 5.45 10.30
C ILE A 145 5.15 5.74 8.86
N GLY A 146 4.39 6.54 8.10
CA GLY A 146 4.78 6.98 6.76
C GLY A 146 6.13 7.70 6.74
N ILE A 147 6.36 8.62 7.68
CA ILE A 147 7.64 9.31 7.89
C ILE A 147 8.76 8.29 8.13
N ALA A 148 8.60 7.41 9.13
CA ALA A 148 9.62 6.42 9.47
C ALA A 148 9.96 5.49 8.30
N ARG A 149 8.94 5.00 7.58
CA ARG A 149 9.11 4.14 6.40
C ARG A 149 9.80 4.89 5.26
N CYS A 150 9.45 6.15 5.04
CA CYS A 150 10.05 6.97 3.98
C CYS A 150 11.55 7.14 4.18
N PHE A 151 11.99 7.52 5.39
CA PHE A 151 13.41 7.65 5.70
C PHE A 151 14.15 6.31 5.75
N THR A 152 13.49 5.24 6.23
CA THR A 152 14.07 3.89 6.20
C THR A 152 14.36 3.43 4.77
N PHE A 153 13.40 3.61 3.85
CA PHE A 153 13.58 3.29 2.44
C PHE A 153 14.62 4.19 1.77
N GLY A 154 14.63 5.49 2.10
CA GLY A 154 15.64 6.43 1.62
C GLY A 154 17.05 5.98 1.99
N GLY A 155 17.25 5.62 3.27
CA GLY A 155 18.51 5.10 3.78
C GLY A 155 18.94 3.77 3.14
N SER A 156 18.02 2.80 3.02
CA SER A 156 18.33 1.50 2.40
C SER A 156 18.71 1.60 0.91
N ARG A 157 18.29 2.68 0.24
CA ARG A 157 18.62 2.99 -1.15
C ARG A 157 19.74 4.03 -1.30
N ASN A 158 20.41 4.43 -0.22
CA ASN A 158 21.45 5.48 -0.20
C ASN A 158 20.99 6.80 -0.88
N ARG A 159 19.73 7.16 -0.74
CA ARG A 159 19.18 8.39 -1.30
C ARG A 159 19.62 9.59 -0.47
N VAL A 160 19.83 10.71 -1.16
CA VAL A 160 20.05 12.01 -0.50
C VAL A 160 18.86 12.31 0.41
N LEU A 161 19.14 12.74 1.64
CA LEU A 161 18.12 13.09 2.62
C LEU A 161 17.28 14.27 2.12
N HIS A 162 17.94 15.41 1.93
CA HIS A 162 17.39 16.65 1.38
C HIS A 162 18.51 17.42 0.66
N ASP A 163 18.16 18.11 -0.43
CA ASP A 163 19.03 19.04 -1.15
C ASP A 163 18.17 20.22 -1.64
N PRO A 164 18.37 21.45 -1.12
CA PRO A 164 17.60 22.63 -1.53
C PRO A 164 17.73 22.98 -3.02
N ASN A 165 18.79 22.54 -3.70
CA ASN A 165 19.00 22.78 -5.12
C ASN A 165 18.18 21.83 -6.00
N ILE A 166 17.69 20.73 -5.43
CA ILE A 166 16.88 19.73 -6.13
C ILE A 166 15.41 19.95 -5.76
N GLN A 167 14.65 20.55 -6.66
CA GLN A 167 13.23 20.87 -6.44
C GLN A 167 12.34 19.62 -6.63
N PRO A 168 11.24 19.48 -5.85
CA PRO A 168 10.30 18.38 -6.03
C PRO A 168 9.57 18.49 -7.37
N GLN A 169 9.37 17.37 -8.05
CA GLN A 169 8.67 17.37 -9.33
C GLN A 169 7.16 17.60 -9.16
N SER A 170 6.64 18.63 -9.84
CA SER A 170 5.21 18.96 -9.84
C SER A 170 4.40 18.11 -10.82
N ASP A 171 4.97 17.75 -11.97
CA ASP A 171 4.35 16.96 -13.05
C ASP A 171 4.86 15.51 -13.03
N LEU A 172 4.09 14.62 -12.40
CA LEU A 172 4.43 13.20 -12.26
C LEU A 172 3.80 12.38 -13.39
N SER A 173 4.45 12.36 -14.55
CA SER A 173 4.21 11.25 -15.48
C SER A 173 4.78 9.95 -14.90
N LYS A 174 4.23 8.80 -15.28
CA LYS A 174 4.71 7.47 -14.84
C LYS A 174 6.20 7.29 -15.12
N GLU A 175 6.66 7.74 -16.28
CA GLU A 175 8.06 7.65 -16.72
C GLU A 175 8.97 8.50 -15.85
N LYS A 176 8.57 9.73 -15.53
CA LYS A 176 9.32 10.65 -14.66
C LYS A 176 9.40 10.13 -13.23
N TYR A 177 8.31 9.56 -12.71
CA TYR A 177 8.28 9.00 -11.35
C TYR A 177 9.22 7.78 -11.17
N VAL A 178 9.38 6.96 -12.21
CA VAL A 178 10.18 5.72 -12.14
C VAL A 178 11.66 5.95 -12.44
N LYS A 179 12.02 6.90 -13.32
CA LYS A 179 13.40 7.16 -13.77
C LYS A 179 14.15 8.25 -12.99
N ASN A 180 13.60 8.75 -11.88
CA ASN A 180 14.20 9.88 -11.19
C ASN A 180 15.41 9.45 -10.35
N ASP A 181 16.60 9.48 -10.95
CA ASP A 181 17.89 9.23 -10.29
C ASP A 181 18.30 10.37 -9.33
N GLU A 182 17.63 11.53 -9.38
CA GLU A 182 17.90 12.70 -8.54
C GLU A 182 16.83 12.91 -7.45
N GLN A 183 16.11 11.86 -7.04
CA GLN A 183 15.05 11.99 -6.02
C GLN A 183 15.62 12.01 -4.59
N THR A 184 15.39 13.11 -3.85
CA THR A 184 15.68 13.17 -2.41
C THR A 184 14.55 12.52 -1.58
N THR A 185 14.89 12.06 -0.37
CA THR A 185 13.91 11.46 0.54
C THR A 185 12.82 12.47 0.92
N VAL A 186 13.21 13.71 1.21
CA VAL A 186 12.25 14.79 1.52
C VAL A 186 11.38 15.15 0.32
N ASN A 187 11.91 15.19 -0.90
CA ASN A 187 11.08 15.46 -2.09
C ASN A 187 9.99 14.41 -2.30
N HIS A 188 10.20 13.18 -1.84
CA HIS A 188 9.17 12.13 -1.91
C HIS A 188 7.88 12.50 -1.16
N PHE A 189 7.97 13.31 -0.10
CA PHE A 189 6.80 13.81 0.60
C PHE A 189 5.92 14.66 -0.32
N HIS A 190 6.52 15.64 -0.98
CA HIS A 190 5.85 16.58 -1.88
C HIS A 190 5.39 15.93 -3.17
N GLU A 191 6.20 15.02 -3.71
CA GLU A 191 5.89 14.33 -4.95
C GLU A 191 4.74 13.35 -4.74
N LYS A 192 4.72 12.59 -3.64
CA LYS A 192 3.72 11.54 -3.42
C LYS A 192 2.95 11.67 -2.12
N LEU A 193 3.62 11.63 -0.96
CA LEU A 193 2.96 11.31 0.31
C LEU A 193 1.87 12.34 0.68
N LEU A 194 2.14 13.63 0.47
CA LEU A 194 1.18 14.72 0.73
C LEU A 194 0.01 14.75 -0.26
N LYS A 195 0.11 14.06 -1.40
CA LYS A 195 -1.00 13.96 -2.38
C LYS A 195 -1.97 12.83 -2.01
N LEU A 196 -1.54 11.83 -1.24
CA LEU A 196 -2.31 10.62 -0.99
C LEU A 196 -3.64 10.89 -0.27
N LYS A 197 -3.72 11.91 0.60
CA LYS A 197 -4.96 12.30 1.28
C LYS A 197 -6.11 12.57 0.29
N ALA A 198 -5.84 13.36 -0.74
CA ALA A 198 -6.84 13.74 -1.74
C ALA A 198 -7.24 12.57 -2.66
N LEU A 199 -6.41 11.53 -2.73
CA LEU A 199 -6.62 10.34 -3.55
C LEU A 199 -7.33 9.20 -2.81
N MET A 200 -7.68 9.39 -1.53
CA MET A 200 -8.41 8.37 -0.77
C MET A 200 -9.80 8.14 -1.38
N LYS A 201 -10.15 6.86 -1.57
CA LYS A 201 -11.35 6.41 -2.27
C LYS A 201 -12.56 6.33 -1.34
N THR A 202 -12.35 6.00 -0.07
CA THR A 202 -13.39 5.77 0.94
C THR A 202 -13.59 7.00 1.84
N LYS A 203 -14.76 7.13 2.47
CA LYS A 203 -15.05 8.23 3.39
C LYS A 203 -14.24 8.09 4.67
N ALA A 204 -14.16 6.87 5.21
CA ALA A 204 -13.35 6.52 6.35
C ALA A 204 -11.84 6.76 6.07
N GLY A 205 -11.36 6.38 4.88
CA GLY A 205 -9.99 6.61 4.44
C GLY A 205 -9.64 8.10 4.43
N ARG A 206 -10.45 8.93 3.77
CA ARG A 206 -10.29 10.40 3.77
C ARG A 206 -10.23 10.97 5.18
N LYS A 207 -11.21 10.61 6.03
CA LYS A 207 -11.28 11.07 7.43
C LYS A 207 -10.02 10.73 8.22
N ARG A 208 -9.52 9.50 8.10
CA ARG A 208 -8.30 9.05 8.81
C ARG A 208 -7.04 9.69 8.24
N ALA A 209 -7.02 10.00 6.95
CA ALA A 209 -5.90 10.63 6.27
C ALA A 209 -5.68 12.08 6.70
N GLU A 210 -6.72 12.84 7.07
CA GLU A 210 -6.59 14.24 7.51
C GLU A 210 -5.56 14.41 8.64
N ARG A 211 -5.71 13.63 9.73
CA ARG A 211 -4.78 13.69 10.86
C ARG A 211 -3.37 13.28 10.48
N ARG A 212 -3.22 12.23 9.66
CA ARG A 212 -1.90 11.71 9.24
C ARG A 212 -1.19 12.69 8.30
N HIS A 213 -1.93 13.33 7.40
CA HIS A 213 -1.44 14.38 6.51
C HIS A 213 -0.94 15.58 7.30
N LYS A 214 -1.76 16.11 8.21
CA LYS A 214 -1.38 17.25 9.05
C LYS A 214 -0.10 16.98 9.84
N TYR A 215 0.05 15.77 10.38
CA TYR A 215 1.26 15.39 11.10
C TYR A 215 2.52 15.40 10.21
N MET A 216 2.41 15.05 8.92
CA MET A 216 3.54 15.14 7.99
C MET A 216 3.87 16.58 7.60
N GLU A 217 2.85 17.45 7.45
CA GLU A 217 3.08 18.88 7.24
C GLU A 217 3.82 19.50 8.42
N ASP A 218 3.40 19.16 9.65
CA ASP A 218 4.05 19.64 10.87
C ASP A 218 5.48 19.12 10.99
N PHE A 219 5.71 17.84 10.71
CA PHE A 219 7.04 17.26 10.67
C PHE A 219 7.95 17.97 9.64
N LEU A 220 7.43 18.27 8.44
CA LEU A 220 8.23 18.95 7.41
C LEU A 220 8.53 20.40 7.78
N ALA A 221 7.58 21.10 8.40
CA ALA A 221 7.82 22.45 8.88
C ALA A 221 8.98 22.46 9.90
N GLU A 222 8.93 21.58 10.90
CA GLU A 222 10.00 21.41 11.88
C GLU A 222 11.32 21.00 11.20
N PHE A 223 11.27 20.01 10.30
CA PHE A 223 12.46 19.55 9.57
C PHE A 223 13.17 20.68 8.84
N TYR A 224 12.42 21.57 8.18
CA TYR A 224 13.02 22.70 7.46
C TYR A 224 13.58 23.77 8.41
N GLU A 225 12.88 24.05 9.51
CA GLU A 225 13.41 24.94 10.54
C GLU A 225 14.73 24.38 11.11
N GLU A 226 14.77 23.10 11.51
CA GLU A 226 15.98 22.44 11.99
C GLU A 226 17.10 22.42 10.94
N TRP A 227 16.77 22.14 9.67
CA TRP A 227 17.74 22.07 8.57
C TRP A 227 18.48 23.39 8.34
N ASP A 228 17.77 24.51 8.49
CA ASP A 228 18.34 25.85 8.36
C ASP A 228 19.03 26.33 9.65
N GLY A 229 19.14 25.47 10.67
CA GLY A 229 19.74 25.78 11.97
C GLY A 229 18.80 26.58 12.89
N GLY A 230 17.49 26.46 12.66
CA GLY A 230 16.41 26.97 13.50
C GLY A 230 16.28 26.26 14.85
N ALA A 231 15.25 26.65 15.60
CA ALA A 231 15.07 26.34 17.02
C ALA A 231 14.66 24.90 17.30
#